data_AF-A0A967WHX2-F1
#
_entry.id   AF-A0A967WHX2-F1
#
_cell.length_a   1.000
_cell.length_b   1.000
_cell.length_c   1.000
_cell.angle_alpha   90.00
_cell.angle_beta   90.00
_cell.angle_gamma   90.00
#
_symmetry.space_group_name_H-M   'P 1'
#
loop_
_entity.id
_entity.type
_entity.pdbx_description
1 polymer ?
#
loop_
_entity_poly.entity_id
_entity_poly.type
_entity_poly.pdbx_seq_one_letter_code
_entity_poly.pdbx_strand_id
1 'polypeptide(L)'
;MTKYAVWYAETDWEQSSDQPCHVKVHEEDIWPIDDNSVSGAKDTLADGDHPVVAIGGRTAADGRPQNLTGVVLSYDADATQAVVDVCPSRIVRTYVSNILTYAQGAPATWEAAPALGQPVYVDDSDDLGAGTTLSMAAANTAGVDNPLAGWLFYCQDEYADSGVGGPNSSDSYPRSWDDDEDYEYLVCVLLSPSTP
;
A
#
# COMPACT_ATOMS: atom_id res chain seq x y z
N MET A 1 -14.28 -13.38 19.60
CA MET A 1 -13.45 -12.23 19.99
C MET A 1 -13.23 -11.46 18.72
N THR A 2 -13.91 -10.34 18.55
CA THR A 2 -13.92 -9.65 17.26
C THR A 2 -12.59 -8.94 17.08
N LYS A 3 -11.77 -9.41 16.13
CA LYS A 3 -10.53 -8.75 15.75
C LYS A 3 -10.89 -7.61 14.83
N TYR A 4 -11.12 -6.42 15.38
CA TYR A 4 -11.18 -5.22 14.57
C TYR A 4 -9.77 -4.65 14.51
N ALA A 5 -9.21 -4.51 13.31
CA ALA A 5 -8.26 -3.42 13.07
C ALA A 5 -9.09 -2.13 13.19
N VAL A 6 -8.82 -1.34 14.23
CA VAL A 6 -9.48 -0.04 14.42
C VAL A 6 -8.68 0.96 13.62
N TRP A 7 -9.34 1.69 12.72
CA TRP A 7 -8.70 2.80 12.02
C TRP A 7 -8.26 3.86 13.03
N TYR A 8 -6.98 4.21 13.05
CA TYR A 8 -6.50 5.37 13.79
C TYR A 8 -6.77 6.61 12.94
N ALA A 9 -7.83 7.34 13.27
CA ALA A 9 -8.05 8.69 12.76
C ALA A 9 -7.27 9.65 13.66
N GLU A 10 -6.00 9.86 13.33
CA GLU A 10 -5.18 10.92 13.93
C GLU A 10 -4.62 11.82 12.82
N THR A 11 -4.09 12.99 13.19
CA THR A 11 -3.53 14.00 12.27
C THR A 11 -2.47 13.46 11.31
N ASP A 12 -1.84 12.34 11.66
CA ASP A 12 -0.78 11.70 10.89
C ASP A 12 -1.33 10.76 9.79
N TRP A 13 -2.63 10.49 9.81
CA TRP A 13 -3.33 9.49 8.97
C TRP A 13 -4.56 10.09 8.26
N GLU A 14 -4.83 11.38 8.45
CA GLU A 14 -6.04 12.03 7.96
C GLU A 14 -5.95 12.53 6.52
N GLN A 15 -7.07 12.29 5.84
CA GLN A 15 -7.36 12.45 4.43
C GLN A 15 -7.37 13.91 3.95
N SER A 16 -6.94 14.12 2.70
CA SER A 16 -7.31 15.29 1.89
C SER A 16 -8.60 15.10 1.06
N SER A 17 -9.23 13.90 1.10
CA SER A 17 -10.49 13.62 0.39
C SER A 17 -11.68 13.47 1.34
N ASP A 18 -12.70 14.32 1.14
CA ASP A 18 -13.79 14.60 2.10
C ASP A 18 -14.87 13.49 2.18
N GLN A 19 -14.76 12.41 1.41
CA GLN A 19 -15.72 11.31 1.49
C GLN A 19 -15.09 9.95 1.15
N PRO A 20 -14.98 9.02 2.10
CA PRO A 20 -14.49 7.68 1.82
C PRO A 20 -15.50 6.88 0.99
N CYS A 21 -15.00 5.96 0.17
CA CYS A 21 -15.79 5.11 -0.73
C CYS A 21 -15.63 3.66 -0.30
N HIS A 22 -16.46 3.22 0.65
CA HIS A 22 -16.37 1.87 1.20
C HIS A 22 -17.04 0.83 0.31
N VAL A 23 -16.30 -0.21 -0.04
CA VAL A 23 -16.81 -1.39 -0.74
C VAL A 23 -16.60 -2.60 0.16
N LYS A 24 -17.61 -3.48 0.23
CA LYS A 24 -17.47 -4.79 0.86
C LYS A 24 -17.10 -5.80 -0.21
N VAL A 25 -16.03 -6.53 0.02
CA VAL A 25 -15.49 -7.54 -0.89
C VAL A 25 -15.26 -8.84 -0.13
N HIS A 26 -15.34 -9.97 -0.83
CA HIS A 26 -14.89 -11.22 -0.26
C HIS A 26 -13.37 -11.23 -0.16
N GLU A 27 -12.83 -11.85 0.88
CA GLU A 27 -11.39 -11.95 1.08
C GLU A 27 -10.71 -12.69 -0.10
N GLU A 28 -11.39 -13.67 -0.70
CA GLU A 28 -10.89 -14.40 -1.87
C GLU A 28 -10.71 -13.51 -3.12
N ASP A 29 -11.43 -12.38 -3.19
CA ASP A 29 -11.38 -11.44 -4.31
C ASP A 29 -10.29 -10.37 -4.16
N ILE A 30 -9.59 -10.33 -3.04
CA ILE A 30 -8.53 -9.35 -2.76
C ILE A 30 -7.17 -10.00 -2.63
N TRP A 31 -6.14 -9.24 -2.96
CA TRP A 31 -4.75 -9.68 -2.90
C TRP A 31 -3.79 -8.47 -2.86
N PRO A 32 -2.54 -8.61 -2.39
CA PRO A 32 -1.89 -9.81 -1.90
C PRO A 32 -2.37 -10.15 -0.49
N ILE A 33 -3.11 -11.25 -0.38
CA ILE A 33 -3.52 -11.82 0.89
C ILE A 33 -3.03 -13.25 0.86
N ASP A 34 -2.45 -13.66 1.99
CA ASP A 34 -1.98 -15.03 2.16
C ASP A 34 -3.21 -15.96 2.09
N ASP A 35 -3.18 -16.93 1.17
CA ASP A 35 -4.32 -17.79 0.84
C ASP A 35 -4.78 -18.54 2.11
N ASN A 36 -5.79 -18.00 2.79
CA ASN A 36 -6.22 -18.27 4.16
C ASN A 36 -5.34 -17.64 5.26
N SER A 37 -5.97 -16.80 6.08
CA SER A 37 -5.54 -16.13 7.32
C SER A 37 -4.91 -17.04 8.42
N VAL A 38 -3.93 -17.86 8.07
CA VAL A 38 -3.22 -18.82 8.92
C VAL A 38 -1.71 -18.85 8.60
N SER A 39 -1.28 -18.44 7.41
CA SER A 39 0.12 -18.12 7.09
C SER A 39 0.33 -16.61 7.23
N GLY A 40 1.34 -16.24 8.03
CA GLY A 40 1.43 -14.94 8.69
C GLY A 40 2.52 -14.01 8.15
N ALA A 41 2.64 -13.82 6.84
CA ALA A 41 3.67 -12.93 6.30
C ALA A 41 3.12 -11.55 5.89
N LYS A 42 2.24 -11.48 4.89
CA LYS A 42 1.89 -10.18 4.26
C LYS A 42 0.86 -9.35 5.03
N ASP A 43 -0.06 -9.99 5.76
CA ASP A 43 -1.09 -9.31 6.55
C ASP A 43 -0.67 -9.03 8.01
N THR A 44 0.53 -9.44 8.41
CA THR A 44 1.06 -9.12 9.75
C THR A 44 1.58 -7.69 9.76
N LEU A 45 0.65 -6.75 9.83
CA LEU A 45 0.93 -5.33 9.94
C LEU A 45 1.12 -4.91 11.40
N ALA A 46 1.96 -3.90 11.63
CA ALA A 46 1.98 -3.23 12.91
C ALA A 46 0.62 -2.55 13.15
N ASP A 47 0.28 -2.36 14.43
CA ASP A 47 -0.99 -1.74 14.79
C ASP A 47 -1.07 -0.31 14.22
N GLY A 48 -2.04 -0.08 13.35
CA GLY A 48 -2.26 1.19 12.66
C GLY A 48 -1.75 1.28 11.22
N ASP A 49 -1.03 0.26 10.73
CA ASP A 49 -0.77 0.14 9.30
C ASP A 49 -1.97 -0.52 8.59
N HIS A 50 -2.30 -0.01 7.40
CA HIS A 50 -3.42 -0.51 6.61
C HIS A 50 -2.91 -1.02 5.26
N PRO A 51 -3.16 -2.30 4.91
CA PRO A 51 -2.64 -2.86 3.68
C PRO A 51 -3.37 -2.26 2.48
N VAL A 52 -2.61 -1.97 1.44
CA VAL A 52 -3.17 -1.60 0.14
C VAL A 52 -3.30 -2.87 -0.68
N VAL A 53 -4.51 -3.15 -1.12
CA VAL A 53 -4.86 -4.37 -1.84
C VAL A 53 -5.43 -4.05 -3.21
N ALA A 54 -5.33 -5.01 -4.12
CA ALA A 54 -6.03 -5.06 -5.38
C ALA A 54 -7.29 -5.94 -5.22
N ILE A 55 -8.38 -5.52 -5.84
CA ILE A 55 -9.67 -6.22 -5.92
C ILE A 55 -9.83 -6.72 -7.35
N GLY A 56 -9.95 -8.04 -7.52
CA GLY A 56 -10.14 -8.68 -8.83
C GLY A 56 -9.11 -9.76 -9.14
N GLY A 57 -8.84 -9.94 -10.44
CA GLY A 57 -8.07 -11.07 -10.95
C GLY A 57 -6.62 -11.11 -10.46
N ARG A 58 -6.17 -12.26 -9.93
CA ARG A 58 -4.79 -12.44 -9.44
C ARG A 58 -3.78 -12.71 -10.55
N THR A 59 -4.25 -13.13 -11.73
CA THR A 59 -3.40 -13.48 -12.87
C THR A 59 -3.58 -12.53 -14.05
N ALA A 60 -2.61 -12.51 -14.98
CA ALA A 60 -2.73 -11.77 -16.24
C ALA A 60 -3.98 -12.19 -17.04
N ALA A 61 -4.38 -13.47 -16.99
CA ALA A 61 -5.57 -13.95 -17.69
C ALA A 61 -6.87 -13.40 -17.08
N ASP A 62 -6.86 -13.07 -15.79
CA ASP A 62 -8.02 -12.59 -15.05
C ASP A 62 -8.11 -11.06 -14.97
N GLY A 63 -7.20 -10.34 -15.66
CA GLY A 63 -7.22 -8.88 -15.73
C GLY A 63 -6.41 -8.15 -14.65
N ARG A 64 -5.41 -8.80 -14.06
CA ARG A 64 -4.56 -8.26 -12.97
C ARG A 64 -4.18 -6.77 -13.07
N PRO A 65 -3.69 -6.25 -14.22
CA PRO A 65 -3.27 -4.84 -14.30
C PRO A 65 -4.41 -3.82 -14.23
N GLN A 66 -5.66 -4.28 -14.39
CA GLN A 66 -6.88 -3.46 -14.40
C GLN A 66 -7.64 -3.54 -13.07
N ASN A 67 -7.07 -4.19 -12.05
CA ASN A 67 -7.72 -4.35 -10.76
C ASN A 67 -7.90 -3.02 -10.04
N LEU A 68 -9.04 -2.88 -9.39
CA LEU A 68 -9.31 -1.77 -8.50
C LEU A 68 -8.41 -1.88 -7.27
N THR A 69 -7.71 -0.80 -6.93
CA THR A 69 -6.85 -0.74 -5.75
C THR A 69 -7.49 0.07 -4.64
N GLY A 70 -7.22 -0.29 -3.40
CA GLY A 70 -7.79 0.36 -2.23
C GLY A 70 -7.16 -0.08 -0.93
N VAL A 71 -7.57 0.55 0.17
CA VAL A 71 -7.01 0.32 1.50
C VAL A 71 -7.99 -0.49 2.32
N VAL A 72 -7.51 -1.56 2.94
CA VAL A 72 -8.36 -2.35 3.84
C VAL A 72 -8.60 -1.59 5.14
N LEU A 73 -9.87 -1.36 5.44
CA LEU A 73 -10.31 -0.70 6.68
C LEU A 73 -10.55 -1.69 7.81
N SER A 74 -11.18 -2.82 7.48
CA SER A 74 -11.54 -3.83 8.48
C SER A 74 -11.87 -5.15 7.83
N TYR A 75 -11.72 -6.23 8.58
CA TYR A 75 -12.24 -7.55 8.27
C TYR A 75 -13.44 -7.89 9.16
N ASP A 76 -14.31 -8.77 8.71
CA ASP A 76 -15.31 -9.38 9.56
C ASP A 76 -14.68 -10.37 10.57
N ALA A 77 -15.48 -10.85 11.52
CA ALA A 77 -14.97 -11.65 12.63
C ALA A 77 -14.31 -12.97 12.19
N ASP A 78 -14.72 -13.48 11.03
CA ASP A 78 -14.27 -14.74 10.45
C ASP A 78 -13.27 -14.54 9.30
N ALA A 79 -12.86 -13.30 9.03
CA ALA A 79 -11.97 -12.91 7.92
C ALA A 79 -12.42 -13.40 6.54
N THR A 80 -13.74 -13.50 6.32
CA THR A 80 -14.35 -13.86 5.03
C THR A 80 -14.69 -12.65 4.17
N GLN A 81 -14.79 -11.48 4.78
CA GLN A 81 -15.14 -10.23 4.12
C GLN A 81 -14.26 -9.09 4.62
N ALA A 82 -13.83 -8.24 3.68
CA ALA A 82 -13.13 -7.01 3.97
C ALA A 82 -13.99 -5.80 3.60
N VAL A 83 -13.86 -4.72 4.36
CA VAL A 83 -14.29 -3.38 3.97
C VAL A 83 -13.07 -2.66 3.44
N VAL A 84 -13.09 -2.28 2.16
CA VAL A 84 -12.00 -1.59 1.47
C VAL A 84 -12.45 -0.19 1.10
N ASP A 85 -11.62 0.81 1.37
CA ASP A 85 -11.80 2.15 0.83
C ASP A 85 -11.10 2.28 -0.52
N VAL A 86 -11.89 2.53 -1.55
CA VAL A 86 -11.44 2.68 -2.94
C VAL A 86 -11.50 4.14 -3.41
N CYS A 87 -11.57 5.07 -2.45
CA CYS A 87 -11.70 6.49 -2.76
C CYS A 87 -10.48 7.01 -3.55
N PRO A 88 -10.70 7.66 -4.71
CA PRO A 88 -9.62 8.31 -5.43
C PRO A 88 -8.98 9.43 -4.63
N SER A 89 -7.67 9.59 -4.83
CA SER A 89 -6.88 10.67 -4.24
C SER A 89 -6.82 10.63 -2.71
N ARG A 90 -7.08 9.46 -2.11
CA ARG A 90 -6.78 9.25 -0.70
C ARG A 90 -5.27 9.15 -0.52
N ILE A 91 -4.74 9.82 0.49
CA ILE A 91 -3.34 9.70 0.89
C ILE A 91 -3.30 8.71 2.05
N VAL A 92 -2.46 7.68 1.95
CA VAL A 92 -2.23 6.71 3.02
C VAL A 92 -0.74 6.56 3.29
N ARG A 93 -0.39 6.36 4.56
CA ARG A 93 0.97 6.05 4.98
C ARG A 93 1.12 4.54 5.07
N THR A 94 2.12 3.99 4.40
CA THR A 94 2.32 2.54 4.26
C THR A 94 3.76 2.22 3.91
N TYR A 95 4.21 0.99 4.19
CA TYR A 95 5.48 0.49 3.71
C TYR A 95 5.42 0.22 2.20
N VAL A 96 6.50 0.62 1.50
CA VAL A 96 6.72 0.37 0.08
C VAL A 96 8.12 -0.18 -0.11
N SER A 97 8.25 -1.32 -0.77
CA SER A 97 9.54 -1.87 -1.17
C SER A 97 10.17 -1.07 -2.30
N ASN A 98 11.47 -0.79 -2.22
CA ASN A 98 12.20 -0.09 -3.29
C ASN A 98 12.58 -0.98 -4.48
N ILE A 99 12.13 -2.23 -4.51
CA ILE A 99 12.39 -3.13 -5.65
C ILE A 99 11.79 -2.49 -6.90
N LEU A 100 12.62 -2.31 -7.91
CA LEU A 100 12.24 -1.74 -9.21
C LEU A 100 11.94 -2.82 -10.25
N THR A 101 12.69 -3.92 -10.22
CA THR A 101 12.54 -5.03 -11.17
C THR A 101 12.92 -6.36 -10.55
N TYR A 102 12.36 -7.42 -11.12
CA TYR A 102 12.72 -8.80 -10.85
C TYR A 102 13.45 -9.41 -12.04
N ALA A 103 14.42 -10.29 -11.78
CA ALA A 103 15.08 -11.11 -12.79
C ALA A 103 15.21 -12.54 -12.28
N GLN A 104 14.75 -13.50 -13.09
CA GLN A 104 14.84 -14.93 -12.79
C GLN A 104 14.17 -15.34 -11.46
N GLY A 105 13.07 -14.66 -11.09
CA GLY A 105 12.32 -14.97 -9.86
C GLY A 105 12.97 -14.45 -8.57
N ALA A 106 13.79 -13.40 -8.67
CA ALA A 106 14.37 -12.71 -7.53
C ALA A 106 14.50 -11.20 -7.82
N PRO A 107 14.56 -10.34 -6.79
CA PRO A 107 14.79 -8.91 -6.95
C PRO A 107 16.12 -8.64 -7.68
N ALA A 108 16.11 -7.74 -8.65
CA ALA A 108 17.26 -7.51 -9.54
C ALA A 108 17.81 -6.09 -9.47
N THR A 109 16.94 -5.10 -9.26
CA THR A 109 17.31 -3.69 -9.16
C THR A 109 16.49 -3.02 -8.08
N TRP A 110 17.10 -2.07 -7.38
CA TRP A 110 16.53 -1.35 -6.25
C TRP A 110 16.68 0.15 -6.46
N GLU A 111 15.71 0.92 -5.96
CA GLU A 111 15.80 2.37 -5.88
C GLU A 111 16.57 2.76 -4.61
N ALA A 112 17.63 3.56 -4.77
CA ALA A 112 18.44 3.97 -3.62
C ALA A 112 17.70 4.97 -2.71
N ALA A 113 16.81 5.78 -3.29
CA ALA A 113 15.95 6.69 -2.55
C ALA A 113 14.63 6.90 -3.31
N PRO A 114 13.47 6.57 -2.72
CA PRO A 114 12.17 6.79 -3.33
C PRO A 114 12.00 8.23 -3.85
N ALA A 115 11.62 8.38 -5.12
CA ALA A 115 11.37 9.70 -5.71
C ALA A 115 9.87 10.05 -5.67
N LEU A 116 9.56 11.28 -5.27
CA LEU A 116 8.18 11.76 -5.25
C LEU A 116 7.59 11.77 -6.66
N GLY A 117 6.31 11.37 -6.77
CA GLY A 117 5.64 11.22 -8.04
C GLY A 117 6.06 9.98 -8.83
N GLN A 118 6.74 9.01 -8.21
CA GLN A 118 6.99 7.70 -8.79
C GLN A 118 5.75 6.80 -8.60
N PRO A 119 5.42 5.94 -9.59
CA PRO A 119 4.30 5.01 -9.45
C PRO A 119 4.63 3.92 -8.43
N VAL A 120 3.59 3.50 -7.70
CA VAL A 120 3.64 2.41 -6.73
C VAL A 120 2.58 1.39 -7.10
N TYR A 121 2.94 0.11 -7.05
CA TYR A 121 2.13 -1.01 -7.51
C TYR A 121 1.82 -1.96 -6.37
N VAL A 122 0.67 -2.63 -6.45
CA VAL A 122 0.33 -3.72 -5.54
C VAL A 122 1.10 -4.97 -5.97
N ASP A 123 1.93 -5.51 -5.08
CA ASP A 123 2.89 -6.56 -5.39
C ASP A 123 2.72 -7.78 -4.47
N ASP A 124 2.44 -8.92 -5.08
CA ASP A 124 2.27 -10.21 -4.41
C ASP A 124 3.56 -11.03 -4.32
N SER A 125 4.71 -10.49 -4.73
CA SER A 125 5.97 -11.21 -4.69
C SER A 125 6.36 -11.59 -3.26
N ASP A 126 6.80 -12.83 -3.05
CA ASP A 126 7.24 -13.35 -1.74
C ASP A 126 8.50 -12.64 -1.21
N ASP A 127 9.21 -11.92 -2.08
CA ASP A 127 10.43 -11.18 -1.77
C ASP A 127 10.20 -9.89 -0.96
N LEU A 128 8.94 -9.48 -0.77
CA LEU A 128 8.58 -8.33 0.06
C LEU A 128 8.53 -8.75 1.53
N GLY A 129 9.04 -7.90 2.41
CA GLY A 129 8.95 -8.06 3.86
C GLY A 129 7.52 -8.17 4.36
N ALA A 130 7.40 -8.71 5.58
CA ALA A 130 6.11 -8.85 6.25
C ALA A 130 5.41 -7.49 6.39
N GLY A 131 4.12 -7.43 6.11
CA GLY A 131 3.37 -6.17 6.09
C GLY A 131 3.56 -5.29 4.85
N THR A 132 4.43 -5.66 3.91
CA THR A 132 4.63 -4.87 2.69
C THR A 132 3.85 -5.46 1.53
N THR A 133 2.86 -4.71 1.06
CA THR A 133 1.97 -5.07 -0.05
C THR A 133 2.27 -4.27 -1.33
N LEU A 134 3.18 -3.29 -1.22
CA LEU A 134 3.48 -2.34 -2.28
C LEU A 134 4.96 -2.41 -2.67
N SER A 135 5.22 -2.25 -3.97
CA SER A 135 6.58 -2.08 -4.51
C SER A 135 6.60 -1.03 -5.61
N MET A 136 7.81 -0.63 -6.02
CA MET A 136 8.01 0.21 -7.21
C MET A 136 8.07 -0.63 -8.51
N ALA A 137 7.94 -1.95 -8.41
CA ALA A 137 8.05 -2.87 -9.53
C ALA A 137 6.73 -2.96 -10.29
N ALA A 138 6.77 -2.59 -11.57
CA ALA A 138 5.61 -2.67 -12.46
C ALA A 138 5.18 -4.12 -12.75
N ALA A 139 6.04 -5.10 -12.48
CA ALA A 139 5.73 -6.52 -12.60
C ALA A 139 6.24 -7.27 -11.38
N ASN A 140 5.52 -8.33 -10.98
CA ASN A 140 5.91 -9.19 -9.87
C ASN A 140 7.08 -10.12 -10.23
N THR A 141 7.50 -10.95 -9.27
CA THR A 141 8.59 -11.92 -9.42
C THR A 141 8.36 -12.94 -10.54
N ALA A 142 7.10 -13.21 -10.90
CA ALA A 142 6.72 -14.07 -12.02
C ALA A 142 6.73 -13.36 -13.40
N GLY A 143 7.03 -12.06 -13.44
CA GLY A 143 7.03 -11.25 -14.66
C GLY A 143 5.62 -10.87 -15.13
N VAL A 144 4.63 -10.89 -14.24
CA VAL A 144 3.26 -10.47 -14.53
C VAL A 144 3.06 -9.04 -14.05
N ASP A 145 2.48 -8.20 -14.90
CA ASP A 145 2.21 -6.79 -14.61
C ASP A 145 1.33 -6.63 -13.35
N ASN A 146 1.75 -5.73 -12.45
CA ASN A 146 1.07 -5.37 -11.22
C ASN A 146 0.06 -4.23 -11.46
N PRO A 147 -1.07 -4.19 -10.73
CA PRO A 147 -1.97 -3.06 -10.79
C PRO A 147 -1.37 -1.85 -10.09
N LEU A 148 -1.63 -0.66 -10.65
CA LEU A 148 -1.21 0.61 -10.08
C LEU A 148 -2.02 0.90 -8.81
N ALA A 149 -1.33 1.03 -7.69
CA ALA A 149 -1.94 1.50 -6.44
C ALA A 149 -2.09 3.02 -6.44
N GLY A 150 -1.03 3.71 -6.88
CA GLY A 150 -0.98 5.16 -6.81
C GLY A 150 0.41 5.70 -7.06
N TRP A 151 0.69 6.84 -6.43
CA TRP A 151 1.91 7.60 -6.64
C TRP A 151 2.51 8.00 -5.30
N LEU A 152 3.83 7.93 -5.16
CA LEU A 152 4.52 8.47 -3.99
C LEU A 152 4.21 9.95 -3.83
N PHE A 153 3.81 10.32 -2.62
CA PHE A 153 3.33 11.64 -2.28
C PHE A 153 3.96 12.10 -0.96
N TYR A 154 3.90 13.41 -0.71
CA TYR A 154 4.37 13.97 0.56
C TYR A 154 3.47 13.50 1.71
N CYS A 155 4.05 13.11 2.85
CA CYS A 155 3.26 13.09 4.08
C CYS A 155 2.99 14.53 4.51
N GLN A 156 1.79 14.83 5.00
CA GLN A 156 1.44 16.21 5.43
C GLN A 156 2.37 16.74 6.53
N ASP A 157 2.97 15.86 7.34
CA ASP A 157 3.98 16.22 8.33
C ASP A 157 5.32 16.68 7.70
N GLU A 158 5.58 16.29 6.45
CA GLU A 158 6.87 16.48 5.75
C GLU A 158 6.88 17.69 4.79
N TYR A 159 5.72 18.25 4.46
CA TYR A 159 5.63 19.44 3.62
C TYR A 159 5.35 20.68 4.46
N ALA A 160 6.19 21.71 4.31
CA ALA A 160 5.95 23.01 4.91
C ALA A 160 4.78 23.73 4.21
N ASP A 161 3.56 23.24 4.39
CA ASP A 161 2.37 23.94 3.91
C ASP A 161 1.99 25.05 4.89
N SER A 162 2.34 26.29 4.53
CA SER A 162 1.94 27.49 5.28
C SER A 162 0.42 27.81 5.23
N GLY A 163 -0.37 27.07 4.44
CA GLY A 163 -1.81 27.30 4.26
C GLY A 163 -2.73 26.36 5.04
N VAL A 164 -2.27 25.17 5.42
CA VAL A 164 -3.07 24.14 6.13
C VAL A 164 -2.19 23.51 7.22
N GLY A 165 -2.32 23.96 8.47
CA GLY A 165 -1.66 23.35 9.64
C GLY A 165 -0.23 23.82 9.95
N GLY A 166 0.53 24.31 8.96
CA GLY A 166 1.90 24.81 9.16
C GLY A 166 2.94 23.68 9.28
N PRO A 167 4.22 23.95 8.94
CA PRO A 167 5.28 22.94 8.96
C PRO A 167 5.49 22.33 10.34
N ASN A 168 5.71 21.02 10.39
CA ASN A 168 6.43 20.41 11.49
C ASN A 168 7.89 20.91 11.45
N SER A 169 8.16 21.97 12.19
CA SER A 169 9.49 22.61 12.25
C SER A 169 10.58 21.75 12.90
N SER A 170 10.24 20.57 13.42
CA SER A 170 11.18 19.69 14.11
C SER A 170 11.84 18.67 13.20
N ASP A 171 11.43 18.61 11.93
CA ASP A 171 11.79 17.52 11.05
C ASP A 171 12.14 18.02 9.64
N SER A 172 13.29 17.59 9.12
CA SER A 172 13.87 18.12 7.89
C SER A 172 13.77 17.10 6.77
N TYR A 173 13.14 17.49 5.65
CA TYR A 173 13.15 16.70 4.43
C TYR A 173 14.49 16.81 3.67
N PRO A 174 15.00 15.72 3.08
CA PRO A 174 14.53 14.34 3.26
C PRO A 174 14.93 13.81 4.64
N ARG A 175 14.01 13.10 5.32
CA ARG A 175 14.41 12.27 6.47
C ARG A 175 15.49 11.32 5.97
N SER A 176 16.51 11.06 6.80
CA SER A 176 17.26 9.83 6.63
C SER A 176 16.24 8.72 6.79
N TRP A 177 15.92 8.06 5.68
CA TRP A 177 15.11 6.86 5.72
C TRP A 177 15.77 5.91 6.73
N ASP A 178 14.99 5.33 7.64
CA ASP A 178 15.49 4.21 8.43
C ASP A 178 15.85 3.15 7.39
N ASP A 179 17.15 3.00 7.14
CA ASP A 179 17.70 1.93 6.31
C ASP A 179 17.40 0.63 7.05
N ASP A 180 16.17 0.15 6.99
CA ASP A 180 15.89 -1.23 7.37
C ASP A 180 16.64 -2.12 6.39
N GLU A 181 17.26 -3.18 6.89
CA GLU A 181 18.16 -4.04 6.11
C GLU A 181 17.43 -4.75 4.94
N ASP A 182 16.10 -4.65 4.91
CA ASP A 182 15.18 -5.35 4.00
C ASP A 182 14.62 -4.46 2.86
N TYR A 183 15.05 -3.19 2.76
CA TYR A 183 14.75 -2.28 1.64
C TYR A 183 13.28 -1.83 1.50
N GLU A 184 12.52 -1.74 2.60
CA GLU A 184 11.19 -1.12 2.65
C GLU A 184 11.18 0.24 3.33
N TYR A 185 10.32 1.13 2.84
CA TYR A 185 10.24 2.52 3.27
C TYR A 185 8.81 2.88 3.69
N LEU A 186 8.66 3.44 4.88
CA LEU A 186 7.38 4.00 5.33
C LEU A 186 7.15 5.38 4.68
N VAL A 187 6.25 5.43 3.71
CA VAL A 187 6.00 6.61 2.85
C VAL A 187 4.51 6.91 2.72
N CYS A 188 4.17 8.10 2.21
CA CYS A 188 2.81 8.43 1.82
C CYS A 188 2.55 8.14 0.34
N VAL A 189 1.40 7.52 0.06
CA VAL A 189 0.97 7.15 -1.28
C VAL A 189 -0.37 7.83 -1.56
N LEU A 190 -0.43 8.62 -2.63
CA LEU A 190 -1.67 9.12 -3.21
C LEU A 190 -2.30 8.04 -4.08
N LEU A 191 -3.39 7.45 -3.59
CA LEU A 191 -4.10 6.39 -4.29
C LEU A 191 -4.75 6.93 -5.57
N SER A 192 -4.53 6.21 -6.65
CA SER A 192 -5.18 6.45 -7.93
C SER A 192 -5.92 5.16 -8.27
N PRO A 193 -7.18 4.98 -7.83
CA PRO A 193 -7.95 3.81 -8.17
C PRO A 193 -7.93 3.72 -9.69
N SER A 194 -7.40 2.60 -10.17
CA SER A 194 -7.12 2.32 -11.58
C SER A 194 -8.25 2.88 -12.46
N THR A 195 -7.96 3.89 -13.28
CA THR A 195 -8.89 4.25 -14.33
C THR A 195 -8.86 3.17 -15.42
N PRO A 196 -10.02 2.66 -15.86
CA PRO A 196 -10.10 1.67 -16.93
C PRO A 196 -9.56 2.18 -18.28
#